data_AF-A0A5F5Q090-F1
#
_entry.id   AF-A0A5F5Q090-F1
#
_cell.length_a   1.000
_cell.length_b   1.000
_cell.length_c   1.000
_cell.angle_alpha   90.00
_cell.angle_beta   90.00
_cell.angle_gamma   90.00
#
_symmetry.space_group_name_H-M   'P 1'
#
loop_
_entity.id
_entity.type
_entity.pdbx_description
1 polymer ?
#
loop_
_entity_poly.entity_id
_entity_poly.type
_entity_poly.pdbx_seq_one_letter_code
_entity_poly.pdbx_strand_id
1 'polypeptide(L)'
;MPAGEPGRSGRREEVKAGHLGAWCSGQTSGRAALWMPRDAGRHCSLYLQHSSWLEKWPKVKEDGPNIYFGAGSRAPQRSPLMRNSSENMSEQLSWDSPAGTQVVTGCGQESLCNASPRSRSCFLPAAQPPAPAMGSLGALLFLLGSLGALADVCEIPHVDSQLVERMGQHLLPWMNQISQEQLNPSIYVGLRLSSVQAGDMEAFYLHSLKLKYQQNILGCTSSDDCKTKPPMGQLALYMLALRANCEFARGHKGDRLVSQLKRFLEDEKKAIGHNHKDYPYVSYYQYGLSILALCVHQKRVHDSVVKKLLYAVEHDQHFYQGTLSVDTEAMAGLAFACLERSNLNPNLRNRITLAIRTAIGKILKTQTSEGHFGHVYSSPLALQFLMTSPMRDMELGTACLKAGAALLAILKDRGFQNVLMISTLLPVLNHKSYVDLISPDCQAPRVVLEPAMEIPSQTQSSDVIRVTLKVPSVLPPYRHVIFVPAGSSLEDVLKKAQELWGFTYGTKATLSGPYLTSVMGKEAGEREFWQLLRAPDTRLLQGIAEYTPKDGETIELRLVSW
;
A
#
# COMPACT_ATOMS: atom_id res chain seq x y z
N MET A 1 22.17 48.59 59.67
CA MET A 1 21.39 49.80 60.01
C MET A 1 20.38 50.07 58.88
N PRO A 2 19.28 50.81 59.12
CA PRO A 2 17.94 50.47 58.60
C PRO A 2 17.52 51.35 57.39
N ALA A 3 16.30 51.34 56.84
CA ALA A 3 14.99 50.74 57.19
C ALA A 3 14.18 50.42 55.89
N GLY A 4 13.00 49.79 55.87
CA GLY A 4 12.17 49.19 56.93
C GLY A 4 10.88 48.54 56.39
N GLU A 5 10.34 47.56 57.13
CA GLU A 5 9.04 46.86 56.92
C GLU A 5 7.87 47.66 57.58
N PRO A 6 6.55 47.26 57.63
CA PRO A 6 6.02 45.88 57.81
C PRO A 6 4.63 45.51 57.20
N GLY A 7 4.20 44.25 57.41
CA GLY A 7 2.76 43.85 57.48
C GLY A 7 2.33 42.66 56.59
N ARG A 8 2.32 41.35 56.96
CA ARG A 8 2.44 40.56 58.22
C ARG A 8 1.14 39.92 58.75
N SER A 9 0.81 38.69 58.32
CA SER A 9 0.06 37.65 59.08
C SER A 9 0.00 36.32 58.28
N GLY A 10 0.25 35.10 58.79
CA GLY A 10 0.92 34.70 60.05
C GLY A 10 0.71 33.22 60.47
N ARG A 11 1.81 32.46 60.71
CA ARG A 11 1.95 31.15 61.46
C ARG A 11 1.17 29.92 60.93
N ARG A 12 1.57 28.64 61.12
CA ARG A 12 2.58 27.91 61.96
C ARG A 12 3.08 26.68 61.14
N GLU A 13 4.35 26.23 61.12
CA GLU A 13 5.13 25.42 62.11
C GLU A 13 4.42 24.10 62.52
N GLU A 14 4.99 22.88 62.62
CA GLU A 14 6.32 22.25 62.35
C GLU A 14 6.09 20.69 62.23
N VAL A 15 6.85 19.80 61.56
CA VAL A 15 8.25 19.30 61.74
C VAL A 15 8.41 18.47 63.06
N LYS A 16 8.97 17.23 63.19
CA LYS A 16 10.12 16.52 62.53
C LYS A 16 10.09 14.96 62.73
N ALA A 17 10.97 14.23 62.01
CA ALA A 17 11.59 12.90 62.31
C ALA A 17 10.76 11.58 62.19
N GLY A 18 11.35 10.39 61.91
CA GLY A 18 12.74 10.05 61.50
C GLY A 18 13.05 8.52 61.49
N HIS A 19 14.32 8.13 61.23
CA HIS A 19 14.91 6.74 61.29
C HIS A 19 14.39 5.71 60.24
N LEU A 20 15.01 4.53 59.99
CA LEU A 20 16.40 4.08 59.73
C LEU A 20 16.36 2.53 59.51
N GLY A 21 17.16 1.92 58.60
CA GLY A 21 17.52 0.48 58.73
C GLY A 21 17.49 -0.48 57.51
N ALA A 22 18.69 -0.87 57.08
CA ALA A 22 19.15 -2.23 56.67
C ALA A 22 18.55 -3.03 55.47
N TRP A 23 19.45 -3.84 54.87
CA TRP A 23 19.18 -4.95 53.93
C TRP A 23 18.85 -6.27 54.65
N CYS A 24 18.28 -7.25 53.93
CA CYS A 24 18.81 -8.62 53.96
C CYS A 24 18.51 -9.40 52.66
N SER A 25 19.24 -10.48 52.41
CA SER A 25 19.22 -11.30 51.18
C SER A 25 18.83 -12.76 51.43
N GLY A 26 18.29 -13.45 50.41
CA GLY A 26 18.03 -14.90 50.51
C GLY A 26 18.01 -15.64 49.17
N GLN A 27 18.93 -16.57 48.98
CA GLN A 27 18.89 -17.63 47.96
C GLN A 27 18.59 -18.98 48.62
N THR A 28 17.70 -19.79 48.04
CA THR A 28 17.66 -21.25 48.25
C THR A 28 17.15 -21.96 47.00
N SER A 29 17.67 -23.16 46.72
CA SER A 29 17.25 -24.00 45.57
C SER A 29 16.29 -25.11 45.98
N GLY A 30 15.55 -25.69 45.01
CA GLY A 30 14.83 -26.95 45.22
C GLY A 30 14.34 -27.57 43.91
N ARG A 31 14.55 -28.89 43.74
CA ARG A 31 13.97 -29.72 42.66
C ARG A 31 13.19 -30.89 43.27
N ALA A 32 11.91 -31.02 42.93
CA ALA A 32 11.14 -32.28 42.83
C ALA A 32 9.81 -31.96 42.10
N ALA A 33 9.20 -32.70 41.17
CA ALA A 33 9.29 -34.08 40.65
C ALA A 33 8.13 -35.01 41.09
N LEU A 34 7.19 -35.25 40.15
CA LEU A 34 6.03 -36.17 40.21
C LEU A 34 4.96 -35.75 41.26
N TRP A 35 3.65 -35.91 41.06
CA TRP A 35 2.90 -37.08 40.56
C TRP A 35 1.67 -36.73 39.69
N MET A 36 1.18 -37.71 38.93
CA MET A 36 -0.20 -37.79 38.40
C MET A 36 -0.93 -38.97 39.05
N PRO A 37 -2.25 -38.90 39.21
CA PRO A 37 -3.15 -40.00 38.80
C PRO A 37 -4.09 -39.56 37.65
N ARG A 38 -4.91 -40.50 37.15
CA ARG A 38 -5.73 -40.33 35.95
C ARG A 38 -7.24 -40.27 36.21
N ASP A 39 -7.97 -39.98 35.13
CA ASP A 39 -9.30 -40.47 34.75
C ASP A 39 -10.53 -40.07 35.59
N ALA A 40 -11.37 -39.19 35.01
CA ALA A 40 -12.82 -39.40 34.90
C ALA A 40 -13.51 -38.38 33.95
N GLY A 41 -14.59 -38.82 33.28
CA GLY A 41 -15.71 -37.95 32.89
C GLY A 41 -15.65 -37.21 31.55
N ARG A 42 -16.78 -37.20 30.83
CA ARG A 42 -17.08 -36.28 29.72
C ARG A 42 -18.30 -35.41 30.08
N HIS A 43 -18.57 -34.40 29.25
CA HIS A 43 -19.76 -33.54 29.23
C HIS A 43 -19.93 -32.51 30.35
N CYS A 44 -19.83 -31.24 29.97
CA CYS A 44 -20.71 -30.19 30.48
C CYS A 44 -21.52 -29.64 29.29
N SER A 45 -22.86 -29.69 29.39
CA SER A 45 -23.75 -28.91 28.52
C SER A 45 -24.05 -27.55 29.17
N LEU A 46 -24.64 -26.64 28.40
CA LEU A 46 -25.01 -25.30 28.87
C LEU A 46 -26.00 -25.35 30.05
N TYR A 47 -25.91 -24.34 30.91
CA TYR A 47 -27.07 -23.79 31.62
C TYR A 47 -27.05 -22.26 31.48
N LEU A 48 -28.23 -21.65 31.32
CA LEU A 48 -28.36 -20.22 31.00
C LEU A 48 -29.68 -19.68 31.56
N GLN A 49 -29.62 -18.86 32.62
CA GLN A 49 -30.71 -18.06 33.19
C GLN A 49 -30.09 -16.73 33.70
N HIS A 50 -30.60 -15.53 33.38
CA HIS A 50 -31.85 -14.89 33.88
C HIS A 50 -31.79 -14.56 35.39
N SER A 51 -32.04 -13.33 35.89
CA SER A 51 -32.44 -12.02 35.29
C SER A 51 -31.79 -10.84 36.09
N SER A 52 -32.26 -9.58 36.28
CA SER A 52 -33.48 -8.83 35.89
C SER A 52 -33.39 -7.30 36.23
N TRP A 53 -33.86 -6.42 35.31
CA TRP A 53 -34.75 -5.23 35.54
C TRP A 53 -34.23 -4.03 36.41
N LEU A 54 -34.63 -2.74 36.28
CA LEU A 54 -35.46 -1.97 35.32
C LEU A 54 -35.15 -0.42 35.42
N GLU A 55 -35.99 0.39 34.76
CA GLU A 55 -36.30 1.84 34.95
C GLU A 55 -35.52 2.88 34.12
N LYS A 56 -36.09 4.01 33.64
CA LYS A 56 -37.48 4.43 33.26
C LYS A 56 -37.40 5.82 32.61
N TRP A 57 -38.03 6.08 31.45
CA TRP A 57 -38.44 7.45 31.01
C TRP A 57 -39.73 7.38 30.13
N PRO A 58 -40.56 8.44 30.04
CA PRO A 58 -41.97 8.33 29.63
C PRO A 58 -42.30 8.80 28.20
N LYS A 59 -43.54 8.54 27.77
CA LYS A 59 -44.16 9.10 26.54
C LYS A 59 -44.93 10.39 26.82
N VAL A 60 -45.05 11.24 25.81
CA VAL A 60 -46.10 12.28 25.64
C VAL A 60 -46.72 12.09 24.24
N LYS A 61 -47.95 12.56 24.01
CA LYS A 61 -48.77 12.29 22.82
C LYS A 61 -49.44 13.58 22.32
N GLU A 62 -49.49 13.73 21.00
CA GLU A 62 -50.42 14.55 20.15
C GLU A 62 -50.96 15.91 20.64
N ASP A 63 -50.81 16.94 19.78
CA ASP A 63 -51.99 17.58 19.16
C ASP A 63 -51.61 18.42 17.90
N GLY A 64 -52.61 18.72 17.04
CA GLY A 64 -52.48 19.58 15.82
C GLY A 64 -53.02 21.01 16.03
N PRO A 65 -53.04 21.91 15.01
CA PRO A 65 -53.92 21.72 13.83
C PRO A 65 -53.43 22.32 12.47
N ASN A 66 -54.34 22.33 11.47
CA ASN A 66 -54.15 22.67 10.04
C ASN A 66 -53.91 24.15 9.69
N ILE A 67 -53.26 24.41 8.53
CA ILE A 67 -53.68 25.44 7.53
C ILE A 67 -53.51 24.86 6.10
N TYR A 68 -54.34 25.32 5.14
CA TYR A 68 -54.43 24.87 3.74
C TYR A 68 -53.59 25.68 2.72
N PHE A 69 -53.23 25.06 1.59
CA PHE A 69 -53.17 25.52 0.17
C PHE A 69 -52.22 24.58 -0.61
N GLY A 70 -52.37 24.26 -1.91
CA GLY A 70 -53.39 24.50 -2.92
C GLY A 70 -53.10 23.59 -4.15
N ALA A 71 -54.08 23.27 -5.00
CA ALA A 71 -53.97 22.16 -5.97
C ALA A 71 -53.28 22.53 -7.32
N GLY A 72 -52.64 21.54 -7.95
CA GLY A 72 -52.10 21.62 -9.32
C GLY A 72 -51.84 20.23 -9.93
N SER A 73 -52.63 19.84 -10.94
CA SER A 73 -52.74 18.45 -11.41
C SER A 73 -51.95 18.15 -12.69
N ARG A 74 -51.30 16.96 -12.75
CA ARG A 74 -51.44 15.95 -13.83
C ARG A 74 -50.53 14.73 -13.64
N ALA A 75 -51.11 13.54 -13.76
CA ALA A 75 -50.42 12.31 -14.18
C ALA A 75 -50.72 12.06 -15.69
N PRO A 76 -50.12 11.04 -16.31
CA PRO A 76 -50.91 9.80 -16.42
C PRO A 76 -50.14 8.47 -16.29
N GLN A 77 -50.83 7.51 -15.66
CA GLN A 77 -50.93 6.06 -15.95
C GLN A 77 -49.72 5.21 -16.40
N ARG A 78 -49.52 4.10 -15.66
CA ARG A 78 -48.90 2.84 -16.15
C ARG A 78 -49.95 1.94 -16.82
N SER A 79 -49.53 1.03 -17.71
CA SER A 79 -49.99 -0.38 -17.88
C SER A 79 -49.53 -0.96 -19.24
N PRO A 80 -49.59 -2.29 -19.50
CA PRO A 80 -49.07 -3.39 -18.68
C PRO A 80 -48.37 -4.52 -19.49
N LEU A 81 -47.87 -5.55 -18.79
CA LEU A 81 -47.80 -6.98 -19.18
C LEU A 81 -47.44 -7.44 -20.62
N MET A 82 -46.38 -8.26 -20.69
CA MET A 82 -46.39 -9.52 -21.45
C MET A 82 -45.57 -10.59 -20.68
N ARG A 83 -45.82 -11.88 -20.93
CA ARG A 83 -45.23 -13.03 -20.20
C ARG A 83 -45.18 -14.28 -21.10
N ASN A 84 -44.11 -15.10 -20.95
CA ASN A 84 -43.87 -16.37 -21.66
C ASN A 84 -43.55 -16.16 -23.17
N SER A 85 -42.76 -17.00 -23.84
CA SER A 85 -42.52 -18.44 -23.66
C SER A 85 -41.07 -18.87 -23.40
N SER A 86 -40.95 -20.13 -22.96
CA SER A 86 -39.74 -20.95 -22.94
C SER A 86 -39.87 -22.03 -24.02
N GLU A 87 -38.79 -22.36 -24.73
CA GLU A 87 -38.75 -23.58 -25.55
C GLU A 87 -37.35 -24.20 -25.56
N ASN A 88 -37.27 -25.50 -25.81
CA ASN A 88 -36.07 -26.31 -25.55
C ASN A 88 -35.13 -26.35 -26.74
N MET A 89 -33.82 -26.49 -26.46
CA MET A 89 -33.00 -27.45 -27.20
C MET A 89 -31.97 -28.09 -26.27
N SER A 90 -32.25 -29.35 -25.91
CA SER A 90 -31.32 -30.25 -25.24
C SER A 90 -30.72 -31.17 -26.31
N GLU A 91 -29.39 -31.21 -26.42
CA GLU A 91 -28.71 -32.17 -27.28
C GLU A 91 -27.75 -33.02 -26.44
N GLN A 92 -27.87 -34.33 -26.58
CA GLN A 92 -27.08 -35.31 -25.85
C GLN A 92 -25.99 -35.83 -26.78
N LEU A 93 -24.73 -35.83 -26.32
CA LEU A 93 -23.73 -36.74 -26.86
C LEU A 93 -23.09 -37.53 -25.72
N SER A 94 -22.91 -38.81 -25.98
CA SER A 94 -22.56 -39.81 -24.98
C SER A 94 -21.05 -39.97 -24.83
N TRP A 95 -20.67 -40.41 -23.63
CA TRP A 95 -19.65 -41.43 -23.38
C TRP A 95 -18.89 -41.94 -24.60
N ASP A 96 -17.57 -41.84 -24.56
CA ASP A 96 -16.77 -43.06 -24.68
C ASP A 96 -15.48 -42.97 -23.84
N SER A 97 -14.96 -44.14 -23.45
CA SER A 97 -13.69 -44.29 -22.74
C SER A 97 -13.20 -45.72 -22.86
N PRO A 98 -11.89 -45.92 -23.08
CA PRO A 98 -11.22 -47.07 -22.51
C PRO A 98 -10.00 -46.67 -21.65
N ALA A 99 -9.83 -47.37 -20.52
CA ALA A 99 -8.54 -47.46 -19.83
C ALA A 99 -7.65 -48.50 -20.51
N GLY A 100 -6.32 -48.41 -20.39
CA GLY A 100 -5.44 -49.32 -21.12
C GLY A 100 -3.93 -49.17 -20.89
N THR A 101 -3.52 -49.22 -19.63
CA THR A 101 -2.16 -49.49 -19.12
C THR A 101 -1.12 -50.05 -20.11
N GLN A 102 0.06 -49.41 -20.20
CA GLN A 102 1.32 -50.15 -20.02
C GLN A 102 2.45 -49.28 -19.46
N VAL A 103 3.22 -49.87 -18.55
CA VAL A 103 4.46 -49.33 -17.98
C VAL A 103 5.57 -50.31 -18.33
N VAL A 104 6.68 -49.81 -18.87
CA VAL A 104 7.93 -50.56 -18.97
C VAL A 104 9.05 -49.70 -18.42
N THR A 105 9.68 -50.17 -17.35
CA THR A 105 10.89 -49.59 -16.77
C THR A 105 12.13 -50.20 -17.43
N GLY A 106 13.17 -49.39 -17.62
CA GLY A 106 14.48 -49.84 -18.09
C GLY A 106 15.58 -49.03 -17.43
N CYS A 107 16.56 -49.70 -16.81
CA CYS A 107 17.73 -49.10 -16.20
C CYS A 107 19.00 -49.84 -16.66
N GLY A 108 20.10 -49.10 -16.80
CA GLY A 108 21.44 -49.54 -17.19
C GLY A 108 22.16 -48.35 -17.84
N GLN A 109 23.34 -47.89 -17.41
CA GLN A 109 24.65 -48.59 -17.27
C GLN A 109 25.17 -49.12 -18.61
N GLU A 110 26.42 -48.87 -19.03
CA GLU A 110 27.48 -48.01 -18.47
C GLU A 110 28.62 -47.80 -19.50
N SER A 111 29.54 -46.86 -19.24
CA SER A 111 30.87 -46.76 -19.89
C SER A 111 30.90 -46.40 -21.41
N LEU A 112 32.01 -46.05 -22.07
CA LEU A 112 33.42 -45.89 -21.67
C LEU A 112 34.11 -44.84 -22.60
N CYS A 113 35.25 -44.27 -22.22
CA CYS A 113 36.00 -43.27 -23.00
C CYS A 113 37.15 -43.87 -23.84
N ASN A 114 37.43 -43.36 -25.05
CA ASN A 114 38.71 -42.66 -25.38
C ASN A 114 39.02 -42.43 -26.88
N ALA A 115 39.49 -41.19 -27.15
CA ALA A 115 40.49 -40.70 -28.11
C ALA A 115 41.07 -41.57 -29.28
N SER A 116 40.88 -41.06 -30.53
CA SER A 116 41.92 -40.64 -31.52
C SER A 116 43.02 -41.60 -32.05
N PRO A 117 43.77 -41.27 -33.14
CA PRO A 117 43.54 -40.30 -34.24
C PRO A 117 43.90 -40.81 -35.67
N ARG A 118 43.80 -39.91 -36.66
CA ARG A 118 44.44 -39.88 -38.02
C ARG A 118 43.80 -40.65 -39.19
N SER A 119 43.19 -39.88 -40.09
CA SER A 119 43.73 -39.72 -41.45
C SER A 119 43.52 -38.27 -41.93
N ARG A 120 44.20 -37.83 -43.00
CA ARG A 120 44.07 -36.48 -43.60
C ARG A 120 43.77 -36.60 -45.09
N SER A 121 42.90 -35.74 -45.61
CA SER A 121 43.02 -35.13 -46.95
C SER A 121 42.10 -33.91 -47.03
N CYS A 122 42.46 -32.92 -47.86
CA CYS A 122 41.78 -31.63 -47.93
C CYS A 122 41.17 -31.42 -49.32
N PHE A 123 40.01 -30.75 -49.39
CA PHE A 123 39.52 -30.10 -50.60
C PHE A 123 38.91 -28.74 -50.25
N LEU A 124 39.06 -27.76 -51.15
CA LEU A 124 38.54 -26.40 -51.03
C LEU A 124 37.15 -26.27 -51.71
N PRO A 125 36.33 -25.26 -51.36
CA PRO A 125 34.93 -25.21 -51.74
C PRO A 125 34.69 -24.75 -53.18
N ALA A 126 33.61 -25.25 -53.78
CA ALA A 126 33.03 -24.73 -55.02
C ALA A 126 32.00 -23.60 -54.72
N ALA A 127 31.73 -22.75 -55.72
CA ALA A 127 30.96 -21.53 -55.56
C ALA A 127 29.44 -21.75 -55.35
N GLN A 128 28.81 -20.80 -54.64
CA GLN A 128 27.36 -20.72 -54.47
C GLN A 128 26.68 -20.09 -55.71
N PRO A 129 25.44 -20.49 -56.06
CA PRO A 129 24.61 -19.75 -56.99
C PRO A 129 24.09 -18.43 -56.37
N PRO A 130 23.81 -17.39 -57.17
CA PRO A 130 23.34 -16.11 -56.65
C PRO A 130 21.91 -16.20 -56.10
N ALA A 131 21.68 -15.57 -54.94
CA ALA A 131 20.34 -15.41 -54.38
C ALA A 131 19.51 -14.39 -55.19
N PRO A 132 18.18 -14.55 -55.30
CA PRO A 132 17.32 -13.55 -55.90
C PRO A 132 17.33 -12.26 -55.07
N ALA A 133 17.40 -11.11 -55.75
CA ALA A 133 17.50 -9.82 -55.08
C ALA A 133 16.22 -9.51 -54.26
N MET A 134 16.36 -9.41 -52.94
CA MET A 134 15.31 -8.84 -52.08
C MET A 134 15.14 -7.36 -52.44
N GLY A 135 14.05 -7.03 -53.16
CA GLY A 135 13.70 -5.65 -53.47
C GLY A 135 13.48 -4.82 -52.21
N SER A 136 13.68 -3.50 -52.31
CA SER A 136 13.65 -2.56 -51.17
C SER A 136 12.41 -2.66 -50.27
N LEU A 137 11.25 -3.06 -50.81
CA LEU A 137 10.03 -3.31 -50.01
C LEU A 137 10.21 -4.45 -49.00
N GLY A 138 10.95 -5.52 -49.33
CA GLY A 138 11.15 -6.66 -48.44
C GLY A 138 11.96 -6.29 -47.20
N ALA A 139 13.02 -5.48 -47.39
CA ALA A 139 13.78 -4.91 -46.28
C ALA A 139 12.92 -3.93 -45.44
N LEU A 140 12.10 -3.09 -46.10
CA LEU A 140 11.20 -2.18 -45.40
C LEU A 140 10.13 -2.92 -44.57
N LEU A 141 9.57 -4.01 -45.11
CA LEU A 141 8.59 -4.86 -44.43
C LEU A 141 9.22 -5.67 -43.27
N PHE A 142 10.47 -6.10 -43.38
CA PHE A 142 11.19 -6.69 -42.24
C PHE A 142 11.48 -5.66 -41.14
N LEU A 143 11.84 -4.43 -41.50
CA LEU A 143 12.04 -3.34 -40.53
C LEU A 143 10.72 -2.94 -39.85
N LEU A 144 9.64 -2.75 -40.62
CA LEU A 144 8.30 -2.49 -40.08
C LEU A 144 7.79 -3.65 -39.22
N GLY A 145 8.02 -4.89 -39.64
CA GLY A 145 7.71 -6.09 -38.84
C GLY A 145 8.51 -6.15 -37.53
N SER A 146 9.77 -5.72 -37.53
CA SER A 146 10.60 -5.68 -36.32
C SER A 146 10.15 -4.62 -35.30
N LEU A 147 9.51 -3.53 -35.74
CA LEU A 147 8.85 -2.57 -34.84
C LEU A 147 7.53 -3.12 -34.25
N GLY A 148 6.88 -4.08 -34.91
CA GLY A 148 5.60 -4.65 -34.48
C GLY A 148 5.70 -5.83 -33.50
N ALA A 149 6.90 -6.28 -33.13
CA ALA A 149 7.12 -7.60 -32.52
C ALA A 149 7.56 -7.59 -31.03
N LEU A 150 7.45 -6.45 -30.33
CA LEU A 150 8.09 -6.23 -29.02
C LEU A 150 7.17 -5.60 -27.95
N ALA A 151 5.89 -5.98 -27.91
CA ALA A 151 4.91 -5.46 -26.94
C ALA A 151 3.93 -6.51 -26.37
N ASP A 152 4.36 -7.78 -26.31
CA ASP A 152 3.58 -8.88 -25.69
C ASP A 152 3.69 -8.89 -24.16
N VAL A 153 4.68 -8.22 -23.57
CA VAL A 153 5.00 -8.28 -22.13
C VAL A 153 4.92 -6.88 -21.55
N CYS A 154 4.54 -6.76 -20.27
CA CYS A 154 4.58 -5.50 -19.55
C CYS A 154 6.03 -5.06 -19.30
N GLU A 155 6.63 -4.40 -20.29
CA GLU A 155 7.93 -3.74 -20.21
C GLU A 155 7.76 -2.22 -20.23
N ILE A 156 8.81 -1.52 -19.81
CA ILE A 156 8.82 -0.06 -19.65
C ILE A 156 10.01 0.49 -20.44
N PRO A 157 9.86 1.57 -21.21
CA PRO A 157 10.95 2.12 -22.01
C PRO A 157 12.15 2.51 -21.14
N HIS A 158 13.37 2.28 -21.67
CA HIS A 158 14.62 2.61 -21.01
C HIS A 158 14.65 4.06 -20.51
N VAL A 159 15.01 4.25 -19.24
CA VAL A 159 15.03 5.54 -18.55
C VAL A 159 16.44 6.12 -18.55
N ASP A 160 16.56 7.43 -18.76
CA ASP A 160 17.82 8.18 -18.58
C ASP A 160 18.37 7.98 -17.15
N SER A 161 19.63 7.53 -17.01
CA SER A 161 20.25 7.30 -15.71
C SER A 161 20.35 8.58 -14.88
N GLN A 162 20.59 9.73 -15.51
CA GLN A 162 20.63 11.02 -14.81
C GLN A 162 19.26 11.43 -14.25
N LEU A 163 18.17 10.89 -14.80
CA LEU A 163 16.82 11.09 -14.26
C LEU A 163 16.57 10.21 -13.03
N VAL A 164 17.03 8.96 -13.05
CA VAL A 164 16.94 8.04 -11.91
C VAL A 164 17.85 8.49 -10.75
N GLU A 165 19.07 8.97 -11.05
CA GLU A 165 19.99 9.55 -10.06
C GLU A 165 19.37 10.77 -9.36
N ARG A 166 18.78 11.72 -10.11
CA ARG A 166 18.06 12.87 -9.53
C ARG A 166 16.92 12.45 -8.61
N MET A 167 16.16 11.41 -8.96
CA MET A 167 15.13 10.85 -8.07
C MET A 167 15.74 10.24 -6.80
N GLY A 168 16.87 9.53 -6.92
CA GLY A 168 17.62 9.01 -5.76
C GLY A 168 18.14 10.13 -4.85
N GLN A 169 18.64 11.22 -5.43
CA GLN A 169 19.10 12.40 -4.70
C GLN A 169 17.99 13.06 -3.86
N HIS A 170 16.75 13.11 -4.35
CA HIS A 170 15.60 13.55 -3.55
C HIS A 170 15.33 12.68 -2.30
N LEU A 171 15.80 11.42 -2.26
CA LEU A 171 15.71 10.55 -1.07
C LEU A 171 16.90 10.70 -0.09
N LEU A 172 18.08 11.17 -0.54
CA LEU A 172 19.27 11.26 0.32
C LEU A 172 19.05 12.07 1.62
N PRO A 173 18.38 13.23 1.64
CA PRO A 173 18.13 13.98 2.88
C PRO A 173 17.33 13.17 3.92
N TRP A 174 16.49 12.24 3.48
CA TRP A 174 15.63 11.43 4.35
C TRP A 174 16.36 10.26 4.99
N MET A 175 17.48 9.81 4.41
CA MET A 175 18.34 8.78 5.00
C MET A 175 18.97 9.22 6.34
N ASN A 176 19.03 10.53 6.59
CA ASN A 176 19.47 11.11 7.86
C ASN A 176 18.31 11.42 8.83
N GLN A 177 17.04 11.37 8.38
CA GLN A 177 15.86 11.69 9.21
C GLN A 177 15.43 10.50 10.08
N ILE A 178 16.30 10.10 11.01
CA ILE A 178 16.11 8.95 11.89
C ILE A 178 15.12 9.19 13.07
N SER A 179 14.22 10.17 13.00
CA SER A 179 13.17 10.36 14.02
C SER A 179 12.12 9.23 13.94
N GLN A 180 11.25 9.06 14.94
CA GLN A 180 10.24 8.00 14.86
C GLN A 180 9.17 8.27 13.80
N GLU A 181 8.85 9.55 13.56
CA GLU A 181 7.76 9.97 12.68
C GLU A 181 8.21 10.09 11.22
N GLN A 182 9.51 10.30 10.97
CA GLN A 182 10.11 10.37 9.63
C GLN A 182 10.67 9.04 9.12
N LEU A 183 10.97 8.06 10.00
CA LEU A 183 11.52 6.76 9.60
C LEU A 183 10.55 5.98 8.71
N ASN A 184 10.82 5.99 7.41
CA ASN A 184 9.99 5.40 6.38
C ASN A 184 10.65 4.13 5.79
N PRO A 185 10.13 2.92 6.04
CA PRO A 185 10.69 1.69 5.48
C PRO A 185 10.56 1.59 3.96
N SER A 186 9.61 2.31 3.34
CA SER A 186 9.42 2.29 1.88
C SER A 186 10.58 2.96 1.15
N ILE A 187 11.16 4.04 1.69
CA ILE A 187 12.36 4.70 1.14
C ILE A 187 13.51 3.68 1.01
N TYR A 188 13.72 2.88 2.06
CA TYR A 188 14.74 1.82 2.05
C TYR A 188 14.43 0.73 1.01
N VAL A 189 13.19 0.24 0.93
CA VAL A 189 12.80 -0.76 -0.08
C VAL A 189 12.98 -0.21 -1.50
N GLY A 190 12.59 1.04 -1.75
CA GLY A 190 12.73 1.72 -3.03
C GLY A 190 14.19 1.80 -3.49
N LEU A 191 15.09 2.33 -2.65
CA LEU A 191 16.52 2.39 -2.95
C LEU A 191 17.13 1.00 -3.21
N ARG A 192 16.80 0.01 -2.37
CA ARG A 192 17.33 -1.36 -2.50
C ARG A 192 16.82 -2.13 -3.71
N LEU A 193 15.65 -1.78 -4.25
CA LEU A 193 15.14 -2.33 -5.50
C LEU A 193 15.54 -1.49 -6.73
N SER A 194 16.04 -0.27 -6.55
CA SER A 194 16.50 0.61 -7.63
C SER A 194 17.88 0.24 -8.19
N SER A 195 18.30 0.95 -9.24
CA SER A 195 19.66 0.92 -9.79
C SER A 195 20.66 1.81 -9.04
N VAL A 196 20.21 2.53 -8.01
CA VAL A 196 21.01 3.53 -7.26
C VAL A 196 21.10 3.20 -5.76
N GLN A 197 22.07 3.76 -5.05
CA GLN A 197 22.30 3.48 -3.63
C GLN A 197 22.84 4.65 -2.81
N ALA A 198 22.45 4.73 -1.54
CA ALA A 198 22.88 5.78 -0.61
C ALA A 198 24.13 5.39 0.24
N GLY A 199 24.92 4.43 -0.22
CA GLY A 199 26.14 3.96 0.46
C GLY A 199 25.88 3.49 1.90
N ASP A 200 26.80 3.80 2.82
CA ASP A 200 26.73 3.39 4.22
C ASP A 200 25.48 3.92 4.96
N MET A 201 24.84 4.99 4.47
CA MET A 201 23.58 5.50 5.04
C MET A 201 22.48 4.44 5.00
N GLU A 202 22.48 3.52 4.02
CA GLU A 202 21.51 2.42 3.96
C GLU A 202 21.64 1.47 5.16
N ALA A 203 22.87 1.11 5.55
CA ALA A 203 23.11 0.21 6.68
C ALA A 203 22.70 0.87 8.02
N PHE A 204 23.01 2.16 8.18
CA PHE A 204 22.62 2.95 9.37
C PHE A 204 21.10 3.16 9.46
N TYR A 205 20.45 3.47 8.34
CA TYR A 205 19.00 3.65 8.27
C TYR A 205 18.25 2.33 8.56
N LEU A 206 18.71 1.21 8.00
CA LEU A 206 18.16 -0.12 8.35
C LEU A 206 18.40 -0.48 9.82
N HIS A 207 19.54 -0.12 10.41
CA HIS A 207 19.77 -0.29 11.84
C HIS A 207 18.74 0.51 12.66
N SER A 208 18.51 1.77 12.30
CA SER A 208 17.51 2.64 12.94
C SER A 208 16.08 2.09 12.81
N LEU A 209 15.70 1.58 11.64
CA LEU A 209 14.44 0.87 11.42
C LEU A 209 14.33 -0.35 12.33
N LYS A 210 15.33 -1.24 12.33
CA LYS A 210 15.37 -2.43 13.20
C LYS A 210 15.24 -2.06 14.67
N LEU A 211 15.94 -1.03 15.12
CA LEU A 211 15.92 -0.57 16.51
C LEU A 211 14.50 -0.18 16.93
N LYS A 212 13.88 0.79 16.23
CA LYS A 212 12.57 1.34 16.66
C LYS A 212 11.41 0.38 16.41
N TYR A 213 11.34 -0.25 15.23
CA TYR A 213 10.24 -1.20 14.95
C TYR A 213 10.32 -2.41 15.89
N GLN A 214 11.51 -2.88 16.28
CA GLN A 214 11.61 -3.95 17.29
C GLN A 214 11.31 -3.43 18.70
N GLN A 215 11.84 -2.28 19.14
CA GLN A 215 11.58 -1.74 20.48
C GLN A 215 10.08 -1.52 20.71
N ASN A 216 9.39 -0.81 19.82
CA ASN A 216 7.99 -0.43 19.99
C ASN A 216 7.02 -1.63 19.87
N ILE A 217 7.46 -2.75 19.28
CA ILE A 217 6.67 -3.98 19.15
C ILE A 217 6.95 -4.98 20.28
N LEU A 218 8.19 -5.04 20.76
CA LEU A 218 8.65 -6.02 21.75
C LEU A 218 8.59 -5.50 23.19
N GLY A 219 8.79 -4.21 23.41
CA GLY A 219 8.86 -3.59 24.73
C GLY A 219 7.53 -3.52 25.48
N CYS A 220 6.39 -3.50 24.77
CA CYS A 220 5.08 -3.42 25.43
C CYS A 220 4.79 -4.69 26.25
N THR A 221 4.69 -4.53 27.57
CA THR A 221 4.19 -5.49 28.55
C THR A 221 2.93 -5.01 29.28
N SER A 222 2.65 -3.70 29.30
CA SER A 222 1.42 -3.08 29.83
C SER A 222 0.52 -2.52 28.72
N SER A 223 -0.69 -2.06 29.06
CA SER A 223 -1.56 -1.31 28.14
C SER A 223 -1.04 0.09 27.84
N ASP A 224 -0.51 0.78 28.84
CA ASP A 224 -0.31 2.23 28.77
C ASP A 224 1.00 2.60 28.08
N ASP A 225 1.98 1.69 28.10
CA ASP A 225 3.21 1.72 27.29
C ASP A 225 2.94 1.49 25.78
N CYS A 226 1.72 1.13 25.37
CA CYS A 226 1.42 0.78 23.98
C CYS A 226 1.27 1.98 23.02
N LYS A 227 1.31 3.22 23.52
CA LYS A 227 0.95 4.44 22.78
C LYS A 227 1.82 4.72 21.53
N THR A 228 2.95 4.05 21.37
CA THR A 228 3.95 4.28 20.30
C THR A 228 4.10 3.12 19.30
N LYS A 229 3.21 2.11 19.33
CA LYS A 229 3.22 1.01 18.35
C LYS A 229 3.04 1.53 16.91
N PRO A 230 3.89 1.13 15.95
CA PRO A 230 3.70 1.52 14.56
C PRO A 230 2.44 0.85 13.98
N PRO A 231 1.68 1.52 13.08
CA PRO A 231 0.57 0.92 12.35
C PRO A 231 0.97 -0.37 11.62
N MET A 232 0.05 -1.33 11.50
CA MET A 232 0.38 -2.66 10.98
C MET A 232 0.80 -2.65 9.50
N GLY A 233 0.30 -1.72 8.68
CA GLY A 233 0.85 -1.49 7.33
C GLY A 233 2.30 -0.99 7.32
N GLN A 234 2.73 -0.22 8.34
CA GLN A 234 4.16 0.15 8.47
C GLN A 234 5.01 -1.04 8.93
N LEU A 235 4.50 -1.90 9.81
CA LEU A 235 5.14 -3.17 10.17
C LEU A 235 5.33 -4.07 8.93
N ALA A 236 4.32 -4.14 8.06
CA ALA A 236 4.43 -4.86 6.79
C ALA A 236 5.53 -4.27 5.88
N LEU A 237 5.61 -2.94 5.73
CA LEU A 237 6.69 -2.29 4.99
C LEU A 237 8.08 -2.49 5.63
N TYR A 238 8.19 -2.48 6.96
CA TYR A 238 9.43 -2.83 7.66
C TYR A 238 9.82 -4.31 7.42
N MET A 239 8.85 -5.22 7.30
CA MET A 239 9.13 -6.60 6.87
C MET A 239 9.61 -6.65 5.41
N LEU A 240 9.07 -5.82 4.49
CA LEU A 240 9.65 -5.69 3.14
C LEU A 240 11.09 -5.15 3.19
N ALA A 241 11.38 -4.18 4.05
CA ALA A 241 12.74 -3.63 4.24
C ALA A 241 13.75 -4.69 4.74
N LEU A 242 13.32 -5.63 5.59
CA LEU A 242 14.15 -6.78 5.96
C LEU A 242 14.47 -7.68 4.74
N ARG A 243 13.47 -7.99 3.89
CA ARG A 243 13.73 -8.74 2.64
C ARG A 243 14.65 -7.97 1.70
N ALA A 244 14.52 -6.65 1.63
CA ALA A 244 15.36 -5.80 0.79
C ALA A 244 16.86 -5.80 1.22
N ASN A 245 17.17 -6.29 2.43
CA ASN A 245 18.54 -6.63 2.85
C ASN A 245 18.81 -8.16 2.89
N CYS A 246 18.05 -8.95 2.13
CA CYS A 246 18.07 -10.40 2.07
C CYS A 246 17.74 -11.15 3.38
N GLU A 247 17.37 -10.44 4.45
CA GLU A 247 17.07 -11.00 5.77
C GLU A 247 15.66 -11.61 5.86
N PHE A 248 15.51 -12.59 6.75
CA PHE A 248 14.21 -13.17 7.12
C PHE A 248 13.86 -12.84 8.57
N ALA A 249 12.58 -12.61 8.86
CA ALA A 249 12.05 -12.51 10.21
C ALA A 249 12.13 -13.88 10.92
N ARG A 250 13.19 -14.06 11.70
CA ARG A 250 13.55 -15.30 12.42
C ARG A 250 13.94 -15.01 13.86
N GLY A 251 13.87 -16.04 14.70
CA GLY A 251 14.13 -15.96 16.14
C GLY A 251 13.04 -15.20 16.89
N HIS A 252 13.07 -15.25 18.22
CA HIS A 252 11.99 -14.73 19.08
C HIS A 252 11.48 -13.32 18.72
N LYS A 253 12.36 -12.40 18.32
CA LYS A 253 12.00 -11.08 17.82
C LYS A 253 11.20 -11.13 16.51
N GLY A 254 11.72 -11.85 15.51
CA GLY A 254 11.09 -12.07 14.21
C GLY A 254 9.75 -12.80 14.32
N ASP A 255 9.66 -13.80 15.19
CA ASP A 255 8.44 -14.59 15.36
C ASP A 255 7.34 -13.82 16.12
N ARG A 256 7.69 -12.89 17.02
CA ARG A 256 6.73 -11.93 17.61
C ARG A 256 6.22 -10.90 16.59
N LEU A 257 7.08 -10.43 15.67
CA LEU A 257 6.67 -9.55 14.54
C LEU A 257 5.65 -10.26 13.63
N VAL A 258 5.99 -11.47 13.17
CA VAL A 258 5.11 -12.32 12.35
C VAL A 258 3.78 -12.62 13.07
N SER A 259 3.84 -12.94 14.36
CA SER A 259 2.66 -13.22 15.18
C SER A 259 1.79 -11.98 15.48
N GLN A 260 2.31 -10.75 15.35
CA GLN A 260 1.48 -9.54 15.40
C GLN A 260 0.80 -9.29 14.06
N LEU A 261 1.53 -9.35 12.95
CA LEU A 261 0.96 -9.11 11.62
C LEU A 261 -0.09 -10.17 11.23
N LYS A 262 0.07 -11.42 11.70
CA LYS A 262 -0.97 -12.46 11.61
C LYS A 262 -2.20 -12.19 12.47
N ARG A 263 -2.05 -11.63 13.68
CA ARG A 263 -3.19 -11.27 14.54
C ARG A 263 -4.00 -10.14 13.92
N PHE A 264 -3.33 -9.09 13.44
CA PHE A 264 -3.93 -8.02 12.65
C PHE A 264 -4.80 -8.58 11.51
N LEU A 265 -4.24 -9.44 10.65
CA LEU A 265 -5.02 -10.05 9.56
C LEU A 265 -6.21 -10.91 10.04
N GLU A 266 -6.10 -11.60 11.17
CA GLU A 266 -7.20 -12.35 11.78
C GLU A 266 -8.28 -11.44 12.39
N ASP A 267 -7.91 -10.27 12.91
CA ASP A 267 -8.82 -9.27 13.48
C ASP A 267 -9.55 -8.48 12.38
N GLU A 268 -8.84 -8.02 11.34
CA GLU A 268 -9.45 -7.46 10.12
C GLU A 268 -10.40 -8.46 9.43
N LYS A 269 -10.04 -9.75 9.41
CA LYS A 269 -10.89 -10.83 8.88
C LYS A 269 -12.15 -11.06 9.75
N LYS A 270 -12.16 -10.66 11.03
CA LYS A 270 -13.39 -10.60 11.85
C LYS A 270 -14.20 -9.35 11.52
N ALA A 271 -13.53 -8.20 11.34
CA ALA A 271 -14.16 -6.92 11.00
C ALA A 271 -15.01 -7.01 9.72
N ILE A 272 -14.50 -7.67 8.67
CA ILE A 272 -15.20 -7.95 7.40
C ILE A 272 -16.41 -8.91 7.58
N GLY A 273 -16.56 -9.53 8.75
CA GLY A 273 -17.66 -10.43 9.10
C GLY A 273 -17.67 -11.74 8.29
N HIS A 274 -18.56 -12.68 8.62
CA HIS A 274 -18.75 -13.87 7.78
C HIS A 274 -19.47 -13.55 6.46
N ASN A 275 -20.33 -12.53 6.46
CA ASN A 275 -21.23 -12.19 5.36
C ASN A 275 -20.64 -11.19 4.34
N HIS A 276 -19.40 -10.71 4.54
CA HIS A 276 -18.71 -9.74 3.67
C HIS A 276 -19.46 -8.42 3.45
N LYS A 277 -20.40 -8.07 4.33
CA LYS A 277 -21.14 -6.78 4.32
C LYS A 277 -20.34 -5.64 4.96
N ASP A 278 -19.40 -6.02 5.81
CA ASP A 278 -18.57 -5.15 6.63
C ASP A 278 -17.17 -5.03 6.00
N TYR A 279 -16.39 -4.07 6.47
CA TYR A 279 -15.14 -3.63 5.82
C TYR A 279 -13.96 -3.78 6.80
N PRO A 280 -12.70 -3.87 6.30
CA PRO A 280 -11.53 -3.77 7.18
C PRO A 280 -11.52 -2.43 7.92
N TYR A 281 -11.02 -2.40 9.16
CA TYR A 281 -10.90 -1.19 9.98
C TYR A 281 -9.89 -0.18 9.39
N VAL A 282 -8.93 -0.66 8.58
CA VAL A 282 -7.94 0.20 7.92
C VAL A 282 -8.14 0.33 6.40
N SER A 283 -7.99 -0.75 5.64
CA SER A 283 -8.17 -0.81 4.18
C SER A 283 -7.78 -2.18 3.63
N TYR A 284 -8.35 -2.56 2.48
CA TYR A 284 -7.87 -3.73 1.73
C TYR A 284 -6.43 -3.58 1.23
N TYR A 285 -5.95 -2.35 1.02
CA TYR A 285 -4.53 -2.08 0.71
C TYR A 285 -3.60 -2.59 1.83
N GLN A 286 -3.83 -2.20 3.09
CA GLN A 286 -3.01 -2.68 4.21
C GLN A 286 -3.20 -4.18 4.48
N TYR A 287 -4.37 -4.74 4.17
CA TYR A 287 -4.63 -6.18 4.23
C TYR A 287 -3.78 -6.96 3.21
N GLY A 288 -3.80 -6.55 1.93
CA GLY A 288 -2.98 -7.13 0.85
C GLY A 288 -1.49 -6.99 1.13
N LEU A 289 -1.03 -5.78 1.49
CA LEU A 289 0.35 -5.48 1.88
C LEU A 289 0.84 -6.38 3.03
N SER A 290 -0.02 -6.66 4.01
CA SER A 290 0.33 -7.54 5.14
C SER A 290 0.42 -9.02 4.75
N ILE A 291 -0.41 -9.48 3.81
CA ILE A 291 -0.31 -10.82 3.21
C ILE A 291 0.97 -10.93 2.37
N LEU A 292 1.28 -9.92 1.54
CA LEU A 292 2.52 -9.84 0.75
C LEU A 292 3.75 -9.90 1.67
N ALA A 293 3.80 -9.08 2.71
CA ALA A 293 4.91 -9.04 3.67
C ALA A 293 5.11 -10.37 4.41
N LEU A 294 4.05 -11.09 4.77
CA LEU A 294 4.17 -12.44 5.33
C LEU A 294 4.61 -13.48 4.27
N CYS A 295 4.13 -13.34 3.03
CA CYS A 295 4.46 -14.22 1.93
C CYS A 295 5.95 -14.17 1.55
N VAL A 296 6.53 -12.99 1.36
CA VAL A 296 7.96 -12.84 1.01
C VAL A 296 8.91 -13.34 2.12
N HIS A 297 8.41 -13.43 3.36
CA HIS A 297 9.10 -14.05 4.50
C HIS A 297 8.85 -15.56 4.66
N GLN A 298 8.14 -16.19 3.70
CA GLN A 298 7.73 -17.59 3.69
C GLN A 298 6.88 -17.99 4.92
N LYS A 299 5.97 -17.10 5.36
CA LYS A 299 5.08 -17.28 6.51
C LYS A 299 3.61 -17.42 6.06
N ARG A 300 3.17 -18.63 5.70
CA ARG A 300 1.77 -18.92 5.30
C ARG A 300 0.73 -18.30 6.25
N VAL A 301 -0.32 -17.69 5.68
CA VAL A 301 -1.57 -17.30 6.38
C VAL A 301 -2.67 -18.33 6.11
N HIS A 302 -3.68 -18.38 6.97
CA HIS A 302 -4.78 -19.36 6.82
C HIS A 302 -5.66 -19.05 5.59
N ASP A 303 -6.22 -20.07 4.97
CA ASP A 303 -6.97 -19.93 3.71
C ASP A 303 -8.20 -19.00 3.85
N SER A 304 -8.79 -18.87 5.05
CA SER A 304 -9.90 -17.93 5.30
C SER A 304 -9.49 -16.45 5.36
N VAL A 305 -8.22 -16.14 5.58
CA VAL A 305 -7.66 -14.78 5.45
C VAL A 305 -7.57 -14.42 3.96
N VAL A 306 -6.93 -15.29 3.16
CA VAL A 306 -6.78 -15.10 1.71
C VAL A 306 -8.14 -15.00 1.01
N LYS A 307 -9.15 -15.80 1.44
CA LYS A 307 -10.52 -15.74 0.93
C LYS A 307 -11.22 -14.37 1.11
N LYS A 308 -10.79 -13.51 2.04
CA LYS A 308 -11.34 -12.14 2.15
C LYS A 308 -10.84 -11.23 1.03
N LEU A 309 -9.53 -11.25 0.77
CA LEU A 309 -8.94 -10.48 -0.33
C LEU A 309 -9.41 -10.99 -1.69
N LEU A 310 -9.57 -12.32 -1.85
CA LEU A 310 -10.13 -12.92 -3.07
C LEU A 310 -11.55 -12.41 -3.33
N TYR A 311 -12.40 -12.44 -2.30
CA TYR A 311 -13.77 -11.92 -2.41
C TYR A 311 -13.80 -10.44 -2.78
N ALA A 312 -12.91 -9.62 -2.24
CA ALA A 312 -12.84 -8.18 -2.53
C ALA A 312 -12.50 -7.88 -4.00
N VAL A 313 -11.57 -8.65 -4.59
CA VAL A 313 -11.27 -8.62 -6.04
C VAL A 313 -12.43 -9.18 -6.88
N GLU A 314 -13.12 -10.23 -6.42
CA GLU A 314 -14.22 -10.85 -7.16
C GLU A 314 -15.52 -10.04 -7.16
N HIS A 315 -15.78 -9.24 -6.12
CA HIS A 315 -17.06 -8.55 -5.87
C HIS A 315 -16.89 -7.03 -5.72
N ASP A 316 -15.90 -6.46 -6.41
CA ASP A 316 -15.71 -5.01 -6.57
C ASP A 316 -15.61 -4.18 -5.26
N GLN A 317 -15.21 -4.79 -4.14
CA GLN A 317 -15.06 -4.08 -2.85
C GLN A 317 -13.84 -3.12 -2.82
N HIS A 318 -13.12 -2.99 -3.93
CA HIS A 318 -12.08 -1.99 -4.14
C HIS A 318 -12.58 -0.73 -4.87
N PHE A 319 -13.87 -0.66 -5.22
CA PHE A 319 -14.48 0.55 -5.78
C PHE A 319 -14.96 1.49 -4.67
N TYR A 320 -14.48 2.73 -4.69
CA TYR A 320 -14.98 3.83 -3.86
C TYR A 320 -15.70 4.85 -4.74
N GLN A 321 -16.96 5.19 -4.41
CA GLN A 321 -17.79 6.15 -5.17
C GLN A 321 -17.83 5.87 -6.68
N GLY A 322 -17.87 4.60 -7.07
CA GLY A 322 -17.89 4.17 -8.49
C GLY A 322 -16.52 4.18 -9.18
N THR A 323 -15.43 4.53 -8.49
CA THR A 323 -14.06 4.53 -9.01
C THR A 323 -13.20 3.44 -8.36
N LEU A 324 -12.46 2.66 -9.15
CA LEU A 324 -11.57 1.62 -8.65
C LEU A 324 -10.35 2.24 -7.95
N SER A 325 -10.03 1.80 -6.72
CA SER A 325 -8.73 2.05 -6.10
C SER A 325 -7.67 1.16 -6.75
N VAL A 326 -7.02 1.69 -7.80
CA VAL A 326 -5.96 1.01 -8.56
C VAL A 326 -4.83 0.54 -7.64
N ASP A 327 -4.43 1.35 -6.66
CA ASP A 327 -3.42 0.98 -5.66
C ASP A 327 -3.82 -0.23 -4.82
N THR A 328 -5.10 -0.33 -4.45
CA THR A 328 -5.64 -1.45 -3.67
C THR A 328 -5.69 -2.73 -4.52
N GLU A 329 -6.15 -2.62 -5.76
CA GLU A 329 -6.20 -3.73 -6.72
C GLU A 329 -4.79 -4.24 -7.05
N ALA A 330 -3.83 -3.34 -7.27
CA ALA A 330 -2.43 -3.68 -7.53
C ALA A 330 -1.73 -4.30 -6.30
N MET A 331 -1.96 -3.77 -5.10
CA MET A 331 -1.42 -4.36 -3.86
C MET A 331 -2.02 -5.75 -3.57
N ALA A 332 -3.29 -5.96 -3.88
CA ALA A 332 -3.91 -7.28 -3.84
C ALA A 332 -3.29 -8.23 -4.87
N GLY A 333 -3.08 -7.75 -6.10
CA GLY A 333 -2.40 -8.47 -7.17
C GLY A 333 -0.98 -8.91 -6.81
N LEU A 334 -0.15 -8.02 -6.25
CA LEU A 334 1.20 -8.34 -5.76
C LEU A 334 1.17 -9.42 -4.67
N ALA A 335 0.24 -9.34 -3.73
CA ALA A 335 0.06 -10.35 -2.69
C ALA A 335 -0.30 -11.72 -3.30
N PHE A 336 -1.20 -11.77 -4.28
CA PHE A 336 -1.57 -12.99 -4.98
C PHE A 336 -0.43 -13.58 -5.82
N ALA A 337 0.29 -12.75 -6.59
CA ALA A 337 1.46 -13.17 -7.35
C ALA A 337 2.54 -13.77 -6.43
N CYS A 338 2.75 -13.21 -5.24
CA CYS A 338 3.63 -13.81 -4.25
C CYS A 338 3.13 -15.17 -3.74
N LEU A 339 1.84 -15.27 -3.36
CA LEU A 339 1.24 -16.51 -2.84
C LEU A 339 1.25 -17.65 -3.87
N GLU A 340 1.08 -17.32 -5.15
CA GLU A 340 1.17 -18.26 -6.27
C GLU A 340 2.62 -18.71 -6.49
N ARG A 341 3.56 -17.78 -6.68
CA ARG A 341 4.99 -18.09 -6.88
C ARG A 341 5.60 -18.88 -5.72
N SER A 342 5.15 -18.62 -4.48
CA SER A 342 5.62 -19.33 -3.26
C SER A 342 4.76 -20.56 -2.90
N ASN A 343 3.71 -20.87 -3.66
CA ASN A 343 2.77 -21.98 -3.42
C ASN A 343 2.25 -22.09 -1.96
N LEU A 344 2.04 -20.96 -1.28
CA LEU A 344 1.75 -20.97 0.17
C LEU A 344 0.32 -21.41 0.51
N ASN A 345 -0.64 -21.24 -0.41
CA ASN A 345 -2.05 -21.61 -0.20
C ASN A 345 -2.58 -22.47 -1.37
N PRO A 346 -2.07 -23.71 -1.55
CA PRO A 346 -2.32 -24.54 -2.73
C PRO A 346 -3.81 -24.83 -2.98
N ASN A 347 -4.60 -25.00 -1.91
CA ASN A 347 -6.06 -25.18 -1.96
C ASN A 347 -6.81 -24.04 -2.67
N LEU A 348 -6.18 -22.87 -2.81
CA LEU A 348 -6.74 -21.68 -3.43
C LEU A 348 -6.11 -21.37 -4.78
N ARG A 349 -5.12 -22.14 -5.25
CA ARG A 349 -4.26 -21.81 -6.41
C ARG A 349 -5.06 -21.31 -7.61
N ASN A 350 -6.00 -22.11 -8.13
CA ASN A 350 -6.79 -21.74 -9.31
C ASN A 350 -7.60 -20.45 -9.13
N ARG A 351 -8.05 -20.15 -7.89
CA ARG A 351 -8.81 -18.95 -7.54
C ARG A 351 -7.89 -17.74 -7.36
N ILE A 352 -6.66 -17.94 -6.89
CA ILE A 352 -5.58 -16.93 -6.87
C ILE A 352 -5.17 -16.59 -8.31
N THR A 353 -4.91 -17.58 -9.17
CA THR A 353 -4.61 -17.37 -10.60
C THR A 353 -5.72 -16.60 -11.31
N LEU A 354 -6.99 -16.90 -11.02
CA LEU A 354 -8.14 -16.16 -11.54
C LEU A 354 -8.17 -14.71 -11.02
N ALA A 355 -7.97 -14.49 -9.72
CA ALA A 355 -7.95 -13.15 -9.13
C ALA A 355 -6.83 -12.27 -9.69
N ILE A 356 -5.65 -12.84 -9.99
CA ILE A 356 -4.56 -12.12 -10.68
C ILE A 356 -5.03 -11.63 -12.05
N ARG A 357 -5.68 -12.48 -12.86
CA ARG A 357 -6.24 -12.10 -14.17
C ARG A 357 -7.33 -11.04 -14.05
N THR A 358 -8.23 -11.17 -13.06
CA THR A 358 -9.26 -10.18 -12.76
C THR A 358 -8.65 -8.82 -12.41
N ALA A 359 -7.63 -8.79 -11.56
CA ALA A 359 -6.94 -7.56 -11.17
C ALA A 359 -6.24 -6.88 -12.35
N ILE A 360 -5.56 -7.65 -13.22
CA ILE A 360 -4.96 -7.13 -14.46
C ILE A 360 -6.04 -6.50 -15.35
N GLY A 361 -7.10 -7.26 -15.68
CA GLY A 361 -8.19 -6.80 -16.55
C GLY A 361 -9.02 -5.66 -15.98
N LYS A 362 -8.97 -5.43 -14.66
CA LYS A 362 -9.52 -4.23 -13.99
C LYS A 362 -8.61 -3.01 -14.14
N ILE A 363 -7.31 -3.19 -13.88
CA ILE A 363 -6.32 -2.10 -13.93
C ILE A 363 -6.17 -1.57 -15.36
N LEU A 364 -6.13 -2.45 -16.37
CA LEU A 364 -6.08 -2.04 -17.79
C LEU A 364 -7.29 -1.14 -18.16
N LYS A 365 -8.50 -1.47 -17.68
CA LYS A 365 -9.72 -0.66 -17.88
C LYS A 365 -9.71 0.70 -17.17
N THR A 366 -8.74 0.96 -16.29
CA THR A 366 -8.53 2.29 -15.69
C THR A 366 -7.48 3.12 -16.42
N GLN A 367 -6.93 2.66 -17.56
CA GLN A 367 -5.95 3.44 -18.30
C GLN A 367 -6.57 4.72 -18.89
N THR A 368 -6.01 5.88 -18.54
CA THR A 368 -6.50 7.19 -18.96
C THR A 368 -6.11 7.52 -20.41
N SER A 369 -6.64 8.64 -20.93
CA SER A 369 -6.32 9.12 -22.27
C SER A 369 -4.82 9.39 -22.43
N GLU A 370 -4.18 9.86 -21.37
CA GLU A 370 -2.75 10.19 -21.28
C GLU A 370 -1.89 8.92 -21.11
N GLY A 371 -2.45 7.86 -20.51
CA GLY A 371 -1.80 6.55 -20.35
C GLY A 371 -1.58 6.09 -18.92
N HIS A 372 -1.95 6.88 -17.92
CA HIS A 372 -1.84 6.49 -16.51
C HIS A 372 -2.86 5.41 -16.13
N PHE A 373 -2.54 4.49 -15.24
CA PHE A 373 -3.53 3.59 -14.64
C PHE A 373 -4.22 4.30 -13.47
N GLY A 374 -5.48 4.70 -13.64
CA GLY A 374 -6.24 5.52 -12.69
C GLY A 374 -5.76 6.97 -12.66
N HIS A 375 -4.58 7.21 -12.10
CA HIS A 375 -3.87 8.48 -12.16
C HIS A 375 -2.35 8.30 -12.06
N VAL A 376 -1.60 9.38 -12.29
CA VAL A 376 -0.13 9.42 -12.24
C VAL A 376 0.45 8.69 -11.02
N TYR A 377 -0.10 8.92 -9.82
CA TYR A 377 0.44 8.32 -8.59
C TYR A 377 0.09 6.83 -8.39
N SER A 378 -0.97 6.29 -8.98
CA SER A 378 -1.26 4.84 -8.89
C SER A 378 -0.47 4.03 -9.92
N SER A 379 -0.05 4.67 -11.01
CA SER A 379 0.63 4.04 -12.14
C SER A 379 1.93 3.29 -11.76
N PRO A 380 2.79 3.78 -10.84
CA PRO A 380 3.96 3.02 -10.38
C PRO A 380 3.60 1.68 -9.74
N LEU A 381 2.62 1.65 -8.83
CA LEU A 381 2.24 0.42 -8.13
C LEU A 381 1.47 -0.54 -9.04
N ALA A 382 0.63 0.01 -9.94
CA ALA A 382 0.01 -0.75 -11.02
C ALA A 382 1.07 -1.44 -11.89
N LEU A 383 2.09 -0.71 -12.35
CA LEU A 383 3.19 -1.28 -13.14
C LEU A 383 3.98 -2.33 -12.34
N GLN A 384 4.32 -2.10 -11.07
CA GLN A 384 4.94 -3.13 -10.24
C GLN A 384 4.15 -4.44 -10.24
N PHE A 385 2.81 -4.39 -10.22
CA PHE A 385 1.96 -5.58 -10.30
C PHE A 385 1.92 -6.17 -11.72
N LEU A 386 1.64 -5.35 -12.74
CA LEU A 386 1.49 -5.82 -14.13
C LEU A 386 2.77 -6.50 -14.64
N MET A 387 3.95 -6.02 -14.25
CA MET A 387 5.26 -6.63 -14.53
C MET A 387 5.46 -8.01 -13.86
N THR A 388 4.63 -8.41 -12.90
CA THR A 388 4.69 -9.77 -12.32
C THR A 388 4.00 -10.84 -13.17
N SER A 389 3.20 -10.42 -14.16
CA SER A 389 2.46 -11.31 -15.07
C SER A 389 3.40 -12.02 -16.05
N PRO A 390 3.41 -13.36 -16.10
CA PRO A 390 4.09 -14.11 -17.15
C PRO A 390 3.23 -14.26 -18.42
N MET A 391 2.03 -13.68 -18.46
CA MET A 391 1.13 -13.78 -19.60
C MET A 391 1.62 -12.87 -20.73
N ARG A 392 1.77 -13.45 -21.92
CA ARG A 392 1.98 -12.68 -23.16
C ARG A 392 0.63 -12.21 -23.67
N ASP A 393 0.45 -10.90 -23.72
CA ASP A 393 -0.79 -10.22 -24.08
C ASP A 393 -0.44 -8.84 -24.67
N MET A 394 -0.81 -8.63 -25.93
CA MET A 394 -0.52 -7.39 -26.67
C MET A 394 -1.26 -6.17 -26.10
N GLU A 395 -2.43 -6.35 -25.46
CA GLU A 395 -3.13 -5.27 -24.76
C GLU A 395 -2.32 -4.83 -23.54
N LEU A 396 -1.83 -5.80 -22.75
CA LEU A 396 -1.03 -5.58 -21.55
C LEU A 396 0.28 -4.85 -21.85
N GLY A 397 1.08 -5.33 -22.81
CA GLY A 397 2.36 -4.71 -23.14
C GLY A 397 2.20 -3.33 -23.78
N THR A 398 1.22 -3.15 -24.68
CA THR A 398 0.89 -1.82 -25.25
C THR A 398 0.48 -0.84 -24.15
N ALA A 399 -0.35 -1.27 -23.19
CA ALA A 399 -0.76 -0.44 -22.06
C ALA A 399 0.42 -0.09 -21.15
N CYS A 400 1.33 -1.03 -20.86
CA CYS A 400 2.52 -0.76 -20.04
C CYS A 400 3.50 0.20 -20.73
N LEU A 401 3.73 0.06 -22.04
CA LEU A 401 4.54 1.01 -22.81
C LEU A 401 3.93 2.42 -22.79
N LYS A 402 2.61 2.55 -22.96
CA LYS A 402 1.89 3.83 -22.86
C LYS A 402 2.02 4.45 -21.46
N ALA A 403 1.86 3.65 -20.40
CA ALA A 403 2.00 4.11 -19.02
C ALA A 403 3.44 4.52 -18.68
N GLY A 404 4.43 3.77 -19.16
CA GLY A 404 5.85 4.10 -19.03
C GLY A 404 6.20 5.41 -19.72
N ALA A 405 5.73 5.63 -20.95
CA ALA A 405 5.89 6.89 -21.67
C ALA A 405 5.23 8.09 -20.94
N ALA A 406 4.02 7.90 -20.40
CA ALA A 406 3.31 8.92 -19.64
C ALA A 406 4.03 9.30 -18.33
N LEU A 407 4.59 8.32 -17.61
CA LEU A 407 5.43 8.56 -16.43
C LEU A 407 6.74 9.28 -16.81
N LEU A 408 7.39 8.86 -17.89
CA LEU A 408 8.62 9.49 -18.41
C LEU A 408 8.45 10.95 -18.80
N ALA A 409 7.27 11.35 -19.28
CA ALA A 409 6.95 12.76 -19.51
C ALA A 409 6.94 13.56 -18.19
N ILE A 410 6.15 13.12 -17.21
CA ILE A 410 6.01 13.81 -15.91
C ILE A 410 7.33 13.87 -15.13
N LEU A 411 8.19 12.85 -15.27
CA LEU A 411 9.51 12.83 -14.64
C LEU A 411 10.44 13.93 -15.17
N LYS A 412 10.38 14.27 -16.47
CA LYS A 412 11.19 15.36 -17.05
C LYS A 412 10.82 16.72 -16.45
N ASP A 413 9.53 16.93 -16.19
CA ASP A 413 8.96 18.15 -15.61
C ASP A 413 9.06 18.20 -14.06
N ARG A 414 9.90 17.33 -13.45
CA ARG A 414 10.08 17.19 -11.99
C ARG A 414 8.81 16.83 -11.20
N GLY A 415 7.79 16.23 -11.82
CA GLY A 415 6.46 16.06 -11.23
C GLY A 415 6.35 15.15 -10.00
N PHE A 416 7.38 14.35 -9.67
CA PHE A 416 7.40 13.48 -8.50
C PHE A 416 8.27 14.07 -7.38
N GLN A 417 7.65 14.74 -6.40
CA GLN A 417 8.33 15.31 -5.23
C GLN A 417 8.11 14.50 -3.93
N ASN A 418 6.98 13.80 -3.78
CA ASN A 418 6.69 13.00 -2.59
C ASN A 418 7.60 11.75 -2.51
N VAL A 419 8.29 11.58 -1.37
CA VAL A 419 9.30 10.51 -1.21
C VAL A 419 8.74 9.09 -1.21
N LEU A 420 7.49 8.88 -0.77
CA LEU A 420 6.84 7.56 -0.87
C LEU A 420 6.51 7.23 -2.32
N MET A 421 6.17 8.24 -3.13
CA MET A 421 5.94 8.06 -4.56
C MET A 421 7.24 7.78 -5.32
N ILE A 422 8.31 8.51 -5.00
CA ILE A 422 9.65 8.22 -5.52
C ILE A 422 10.07 6.79 -5.15
N SER A 423 9.91 6.37 -3.89
CA SER A 423 10.32 5.03 -3.45
C SER A 423 9.45 3.90 -4.01
N THR A 424 8.23 4.20 -4.47
CA THR A 424 7.35 3.24 -5.17
C THR A 424 7.63 3.17 -6.67
N LEU A 425 8.19 4.24 -7.26
CA LEU A 425 8.55 4.34 -8.68
C LEU A 425 9.98 3.85 -8.97
N LEU A 426 10.96 4.10 -8.09
CA LEU A 426 12.35 3.64 -8.27
C LEU A 426 12.53 2.12 -8.54
N PRO A 427 11.75 1.19 -7.94
CA PRO A 427 11.77 -0.23 -8.32
C PRO A 427 11.38 -0.44 -9.79
N VAL A 428 10.31 0.24 -10.23
CA VAL A 428 9.71 0.15 -11.57
C VAL A 428 10.72 0.60 -12.64
N LEU A 429 11.46 1.69 -12.38
CA LEU A 429 12.50 2.19 -13.27
C LEU A 429 13.74 1.28 -13.36
N ASN A 430 13.86 0.28 -12.48
CA ASN A 430 14.89 -0.76 -12.49
C ASN A 430 14.32 -2.15 -12.84
N HIS A 431 13.11 -2.19 -13.41
CA HIS A 431 12.38 -3.40 -13.77
C HIS A 431 12.11 -4.37 -12.61
N LYS A 432 11.93 -3.86 -11.37
CA LYS A 432 11.63 -4.65 -10.16
C LYS A 432 10.31 -4.28 -9.50
N SER A 433 9.80 -5.23 -8.72
CA SER A 433 8.55 -5.18 -7.95
C SER A 433 8.78 -5.60 -6.50
N TYR A 434 7.79 -5.37 -5.63
CA TYR A 434 7.79 -5.97 -4.28
C TYR A 434 7.71 -7.51 -4.27
N VAL A 435 7.43 -8.19 -5.39
CA VAL A 435 7.43 -9.67 -5.47
C VAL A 435 8.85 -10.22 -5.64
N ASP A 436 9.80 -9.43 -6.14
CA ASP A 436 11.21 -9.84 -6.25
C ASP A 436 11.90 -9.96 -4.89
N LEU A 437 11.27 -9.42 -3.84
CA LEU A 437 11.62 -9.61 -2.43
C LEU A 437 11.40 -11.05 -1.91
N ILE A 438 10.81 -11.96 -2.71
CA ILE A 438 10.85 -13.41 -2.44
C ILE A 438 12.31 -13.88 -2.40
N SER A 439 13.09 -13.60 -3.45
CA SER A 439 14.48 -14.00 -3.60
C SER A 439 15.32 -12.84 -4.17
N PRO A 440 15.52 -11.77 -3.37
CA PRO A 440 16.16 -10.55 -3.84
C PRO A 440 17.67 -10.75 -3.97
N ASP A 441 18.24 -10.10 -4.98
CA ASP A 441 19.69 -9.99 -5.14
C ASP A 441 20.21 -8.77 -4.35
N CYS A 442 21.07 -9.03 -3.36
CA CYS A 442 21.75 -8.02 -2.55
C CYS A 442 23.23 -7.81 -2.92
N GLN A 443 23.71 -8.45 -3.99
CA GLN A 443 25.06 -8.29 -4.55
C GLN A 443 25.05 -7.57 -5.91
N ALA A 444 23.88 -7.46 -6.55
CA ALA A 444 23.68 -6.62 -7.74
C ALA A 444 24.27 -5.21 -7.55
N PRO A 445 25.17 -4.75 -8.44
CA PRO A 445 25.77 -3.42 -8.34
C PRO A 445 24.72 -2.31 -8.54
N ARG A 446 24.91 -1.20 -7.82
CA ARG A 446 24.07 0.01 -7.89
C ARG A 446 24.97 1.24 -7.87
N VAL A 447 24.57 2.29 -8.60
CA VAL A 447 25.33 3.55 -8.68
C VAL A 447 25.24 4.29 -7.36
N VAL A 448 26.37 4.74 -6.82
CA VAL A 448 26.40 5.53 -5.58
C VAL A 448 25.85 6.92 -5.87
N LEU A 449 24.87 7.36 -5.06
CA LEU A 449 24.27 8.68 -5.15
C LEU A 449 25.15 9.70 -4.42
N GLU A 450 25.81 10.57 -5.18
CA GLU A 450 26.38 11.79 -4.64
C GLU A 450 25.26 12.79 -4.28
N PRO A 451 25.40 13.59 -3.20
CA PRO A 451 24.46 14.66 -2.88
C PRO A 451 24.24 15.60 -4.06
N ALA A 452 22.98 16.01 -4.29
CA ALA A 452 22.69 17.02 -5.30
C ALA A 452 23.40 18.33 -4.96
N MET A 453 24.29 18.79 -5.83
CA MET A 453 24.89 20.11 -5.70
C MET A 453 23.80 21.16 -5.92
N GLU A 454 23.43 21.87 -4.85
CA GLU A 454 22.46 22.96 -4.94
C GLU A 454 23.01 24.12 -5.77
N ILE A 455 22.76 24.08 -7.07
CA ILE A 455 22.69 25.29 -7.89
C ILE A 455 21.46 26.05 -7.37
N PRO A 456 21.60 27.26 -6.80
CA PRO A 456 20.46 28.01 -6.30
C PRO A 456 19.48 28.26 -7.44
N SER A 457 18.27 27.73 -7.33
CA SER A 457 17.18 27.98 -8.27
C SER A 457 17.03 29.49 -8.44
N GLN A 458 17.01 29.97 -9.69
CA GLN A 458 16.84 31.40 -9.97
C GLN A 458 15.61 31.91 -9.24
N THR A 459 15.83 32.97 -8.46
CA THR A 459 14.89 33.76 -7.65
C THR A 459 13.46 33.21 -7.59
N GLN A 460 13.08 32.58 -6.48
CA GLN A 460 11.66 32.37 -6.15
C GLN A 460 10.95 33.71 -6.34
N SER A 461 9.97 33.78 -7.24
CA SER A 461 9.33 35.06 -7.53
C SER A 461 8.64 35.58 -6.28
N SER A 462 8.87 36.86 -5.96
CA SER A 462 8.23 37.51 -4.81
C SER A 462 6.74 37.81 -5.04
N ASP A 463 6.17 37.30 -6.14
CA ASP A 463 4.75 37.37 -6.45
C ASP A 463 3.92 36.74 -5.33
N VAL A 464 2.93 37.49 -4.84
CA VAL A 464 1.98 37.02 -3.83
C VAL A 464 0.73 36.52 -4.54
N ILE A 465 0.44 35.22 -4.39
CA ILE A 465 -0.75 34.59 -4.92
C ILE A 465 -1.90 34.63 -3.92
N ARG A 466 -3.12 34.67 -4.44
CA ARG A 466 -4.38 34.77 -3.71
C ARG A 466 -5.16 33.47 -3.83
N VAL A 467 -5.22 32.71 -2.73
CA VAL A 467 -5.91 31.41 -2.64
C VAL A 467 -7.16 31.56 -1.78
N THR A 468 -8.31 31.06 -2.24
CA THR A 468 -9.53 31.04 -1.41
C THR A 468 -9.64 29.71 -0.67
N LEU A 469 -9.56 29.72 0.65
CA LEU A 469 -9.76 28.53 1.49
C LEU A 469 -11.22 28.45 1.94
N LYS A 470 -11.87 27.30 1.70
CA LYS A 470 -13.30 27.04 2.00
C LYS A 470 -13.46 25.76 2.83
N VAL A 471 -14.31 25.79 3.84
CA VAL A 471 -14.77 24.59 4.59
C VAL A 471 -16.29 24.66 4.73
N PRO A 472 -17.06 23.94 3.89
CA PRO A 472 -18.53 23.94 3.97
C PRO A 472 -19.06 22.97 5.03
N SER A 473 -18.27 21.99 5.46
CA SER A 473 -18.67 20.93 6.40
C SER A 473 -18.73 21.37 7.88
N VAL A 474 -18.70 22.68 8.15
CA VAL A 474 -18.63 23.26 9.51
C VAL A 474 -19.59 24.45 9.64
N LEU A 475 -19.97 24.80 10.88
CA LEU A 475 -20.94 25.85 11.17
C LEU A 475 -20.36 26.91 12.12
N PRO A 476 -20.34 28.20 11.76
CA PRO A 476 -20.65 28.74 10.43
C PRO A 476 -19.63 28.26 9.36
N PRO A 477 -20.01 28.18 8.07
CA PRO A 477 -19.09 27.77 7.01
C PRO A 477 -17.89 28.72 6.88
N TYR A 478 -16.68 28.18 6.92
CA TYR A 478 -15.46 28.97 6.80
C TYR A 478 -15.19 29.30 5.33
N ARG A 479 -14.93 30.57 5.00
CA ARG A 479 -14.48 30.99 3.67
C ARG A 479 -13.64 32.27 3.75
N HIS A 480 -12.32 32.15 3.60
CA HIS A 480 -11.40 33.29 3.63
C HIS A 480 -10.46 33.29 2.43
N VAL A 481 -10.01 34.49 2.07
CA VAL A 481 -8.97 34.71 1.06
C VAL A 481 -7.63 34.83 1.76
N ILE A 482 -6.69 33.97 1.39
CA ILE A 482 -5.35 33.87 1.98
C ILE A 482 -4.35 34.33 0.92
N PHE A 483 -3.38 35.13 1.35
CA PHE A 483 -2.29 35.63 0.50
C PHE A 483 -0.97 34.98 0.94
N VAL A 484 -0.28 34.34 0.01
CA VAL A 484 0.99 33.63 0.25
C VAL A 484 1.96 33.83 -0.93
N PRO A 485 3.28 33.69 -0.75
CA PRO A 485 4.23 33.68 -1.87
C PRO A 485 3.93 32.58 -2.90
N ALA A 486 4.19 32.85 -4.18
CA ALA A 486 4.14 31.86 -5.24
C ALA A 486 5.06 30.65 -4.91
N GLY A 487 4.54 29.43 -5.07
CA GLY A 487 5.27 28.21 -4.70
C GLY A 487 5.05 27.72 -3.26
N SER A 488 4.27 28.43 -2.44
CA SER A 488 3.86 27.94 -1.11
C SER A 488 3.00 26.67 -1.20
N SER A 489 3.15 25.76 -0.24
CA SER A 489 2.28 24.57 -0.16
C SER A 489 0.88 24.91 0.34
N LEU A 490 -0.08 24.01 0.13
CA LEU A 490 -1.40 24.09 0.76
C LEU A 490 -1.30 24.08 2.30
N GLU A 491 -0.35 23.35 2.88
CA GLU A 491 -0.09 23.38 4.32
C GLU A 491 0.31 24.79 4.80
N ASP A 492 1.08 25.53 4.00
CA ASP A 492 1.46 26.91 4.33
C ASP A 492 0.27 27.87 4.20
N VAL A 493 -0.66 27.60 3.28
CA VAL A 493 -1.97 28.29 3.25
C VAL A 493 -2.78 27.97 4.51
N LEU A 494 -2.75 26.74 5.03
CA LEU A 494 -3.43 26.37 6.29
C LEU A 494 -2.78 27.06 7.51
N LYS A 495 -1.45 27.08 7.60
CA LYS A 495 -0.70 27.83 8.62
C LYS A 495 -1.07 29.32 8.57
N LYS A 496 -1.08 29.92 7.38
CA LYS A 496 -1.37 31.35 7.22
C LYS A 496 -2.83 31.70 7.51
N ALA A 497 -3.76 30.78 7.25
CA ALA A 497 -5.14 30.89 7.71
C ALA A 497 -5.24 30.83 9.24
N GLN A 498 -4.46 29.97 9.89
CA GLN A 498 -4.45 29.81 11.36
C GLN A 498 -3.87 31.03 12.08
N GLU A 499 -2.84 31.69 11.52
CA GLU A 499 -2.30 32.95 12.04
C GLU A 499 -3.31 34.11 12.01
N LEU A 500 -4.12 34.21 10.95
CA LEU A 500 -4.84 35.46 10.61
C LEU A 500 -6.37 35.41 10.83
N TRP A 501 -6.98 34.23 10.73
CA TRP A 501 -8.44 34.10 10.57
C TRP A 501 -9.10 33.12 11.56
N GLY A 502 -8.41 32.76 12.65
CA GLY A 502 -8.93 31.82 13.65
C GLY A 502 -9.14 30.41 13.12
N PHE A 503 -8.56 30.07 11.96
CA PHE A 503 -8.59 28.74 11.40
C PHE A 503 -7.83 27.76 12.31
N THR A 504 -8.29 26.53 12.42
CA THR A 504 -7.57 25.47 13.14
C THR A 504 -7.60 24.19 12.33
N TYR A 505 -6.50 23.45 12.36
CA TYR A 505 -6.41 22.12 11.77
C TYR A 505 -5.47 21.23 12.58
N GLY A 506 -5.70 19.92 12.49
CA GLY A 506 -4.87 18.89 13.10
C GLY A 506 -4.32 17.97 12.02
N THR A 507 -3.07 17.54 12.17
CA THR A 507 -2.43 16.59 11.28
C THR A 507 -1.83 15.42 12.05
N LYS A 508 -1.53 14.34 11.32
CA LYS A 508 -0.82 13.17 11.83
C LYS A 508 0.31 12.82 10.87
N ALA A 509 1.51 12.58 11.40
CA ALA A 509 2.62 12.11 10.60
C ALA A 509 2.32 10.74 9.97
N THR A 510 2.57 10.60 8.67
CA THR A 510 2.48 9.34 7.93
C THR A 510 3.67 9.16 7.01
N LEU A 511 3.83 7.96 6.44
CA LEU A 511 4.88 7.69 5.45
C LEU A 511 4.72 8.52 4.16
N SER A 512 3.53 9.09 3.93
CA SER A 512 3.21 9.95 2.81
C SER A 512 3.36 11.45 3.14
N GLY A 513 3.80 11.83 4.34
CA GLY A 513 3.75 13.21 4.83
C GLY A 513 2.62 13.47 5.85
N PRO A 514 2.29 14.73 6.15
CA PRO A 514 1.26 15.09 7.12
C PRO A 514 -0.15 14.86 6.58
N TYR A 515 -0.88 13.94 7.22
CA TYR A 515 -2.27 13.63 6.88
C TYR A 515 -3.23 14.48 7.73
N LEU A 516 -4.20 15.12 7.08
CA LEU A 516 -5.17 16.03 7.70
C LEU A 516 -6.26 15.24 8.47
N THR A 517 -6.29 15.36 9.80
CA THR A 517 -7.22 14.62 10.68
C THR A 517 -8.37 15.47 11.19
N SER A 518 -8.16 16.77 11.43
CA SER A 518 -9.20 17.69 11.90
C SER A 518 -9.13 19.07 11.24
N VAL A 519 -10.29 19.72 11.12
CA VAL A 519 -10.44 21.08 10.59
C VAL A 519 -11.53 21.81 11.39
N MET A 520 -11.27 23.04 11.82
CA MET A 520 -12.16 23.87 12.65
C MET A 520 -12.72 23.11 13.87
N GLY A 521 -11.85 22.36 14.55
CA GLY A 521 -12.20 21.53 15.72
C GLY A 521 -12.96 20.23 15.43
N LYS A 522 -13.45 19.98 14.19
CA LYS A 522 -14.06 18.69 13.81
C LYS A 522 -12.99 17.71 13.37
N GLU A 523 -12.76 16.68 14.17
CA GLU A 523 -11.98 15.50 13.79
C GLU A 523 -12.80 14.56 12.90
N ALA A 524 -12.16 13.87 11.96
CA ALA A 524 -12.78 12.83 11.14
C ALA A 524 -13.05 11.57 11.98
N GLY A 525 -14.30 11.10 12.00
CA GLY A 525 -14.72 9.88 12.69
C GLY A 525 -14.40 8.60 11.93
N GLU A 526 -14.93 7.48 12.42
CA GLU A 526 -14.78 6.17 11.76
C GLU A 526 -15.31 6.24 10.31
N ARG A 527 -14.44 5.86 9.36
CA ARG A 527 -14.71 5.92 7.92
C ARG A 527 -15.06 7.34 7.38
N GLU A 528 -14.69 8.39 8.09
CA GLU A 528 -14.65 9.75 7.54
C GLU A 528 -13.22 10.16 7.15
N PHE A 529 -13.07 11.11 6.22
CA PHE A 529 -11.81 11.83 6.00
C PHE A 529 -12.04 13.25 5.45
N TRP A 530 -11.04 14.11 5.62
CA TRP A 530 -11.00 15.43 5.01
C TRP A 530 -10.50 15.33 3.57
N GLN A 531 -11.44 15.32 2.62
CA GLN A 531 -11.16 15.35 1.20
C GLN A 531 -10.69 16.75 0.78
N LEU A 532 -9.54 16.78 0.10
CA LEU A 532 -8.98 17.99 -0.48
C LEU A 532 -9.52 18.15 -1.91
N LEU A 533 -10.09 19.32 -2.21
CA LEU A 533 -10.70 19.64 -3.50
C LEU A 533 -10.18 20.99 -4.01
N ARG A 534 -10.01 21.12 -5.32
CA ARG A 534 -10.02 22.41 -6.03
C ARG A 534 -11.39 22.61 -6.65
N ALA A 535 -11.94 23.81 -6.51
CA ALA A 535 -13.24 24.17 -7.06
C ALA A 535 -13.30 23.98 -8.60
N PRO A 536 -14.45 23.54 -9.17
CA PRO A 536 -15.70 23.25 -8.49
C PRO A 536 -15.65 21.97 -7.62
N ASP A 537 -15.22 20.84 -8.18
CA ASP A 537 -15.22 19.53 -7.51
C ASP A 537 -14.03 18.61 -7.94
N THR A 538 -12.90 19.19 -8.34
CA THR A 538 -11.70 18.41 -8.71
C THR A 538 -10.97 17.94 -7.45
N ARG A 539 -10.88 16.62 -7.22
CA ARG A 539 -10.06 16.05 -6.13
C ARG A 539 -8.59 16.36 -6.34
N LEU A 540 -7.89 16.77 -5.28
CA LEU A 540 -6.44 16.89 -5.34
C LEU A 540 -5.82 15.49 -5.36
N LEU A 541 -4.73 15.33 -6.10
CA LEU A 541 -3.96 14.09 -6.21
C LEU A 541 -2.71 14.09 -5.29
N GLN A 542 -2.58 15.08 -4.41
CA GLN A 542 -1.43 15.34 -3.55
C GLN A 542 -1.90 15.69 -2.13
N GLY A 543 -1.02 15.53 -1.14
CA GLY A 543 -1.27 15.97 0.23
C GLY A 543 -1.14 17.48 0.40
N ILE A 544 -1.35 17.95 1.63
CA ILE A 544 -1.25 19.38 1.95
C ILE A 544 0.19 19.91 1.82
N ALA A 545 1.20 19.07 2.06
CA ALA A 545 2.61 19.46 1.98
C ALA A 545 3.12 19.57 0.53
N GLU A 546 2.57 18.80 -0.42
CA GLU A 546 3.07 18.76 -1.80
C GLU A 546 2.19 19.52 -2.80
N TYR A 547 0.89 19.68 -2.53
CA TYR A 547 0.05 20.47 -3.42
C TYR A 547 0.43 21.94 -3.34
N THR A 548 0.78 22.53 -4.48
CA THR A 548 1.13 23.94 -4.63
C THR A 548 -0.01 24.66 -5.35
N PRO A 549 -0.85 25.46 -4.66
CA PRO A 549 -1.94 26.19 -5.30
C PRO A 549 -1.46 27.24 -6.30
N LYS A 550 -2.30 27.59 -7.27
CA LYS A 550 -2.08 28.69 -8.23
C LYS A 550 -2.91 29.92 -7.86
N ASP A 551 -2.56 31.10 -8.40
CA ASP A 551 -3.35 32.31 -8.16
C ASP A 551 -4.81 32.13 -8.59
N GLY A 552 -5.72 32.64 -7.75
CA GLY A 552 -7.16 32.55 -7.97
C GLY A 552 -7.78 31.19 -7.68
N GLU A 553 -7.00 30.14 -7.38
CA GLU A 553 -7.58 28.85 -7.04
C GLU A 553 -8.39 28.92 -5.73
N THR A 554 -9.51 28.20 -5.72
CA THR A 554 -10.31 27.97 -4.52
C THR A 554 -10.10 26.52 -4.09
N ILE A 555 -9.57 26.35 -2.88
CA ILE A 555 -9.36 25.05 -2.26
C ILE A 555 -10.44 24.81 -1.20
N GLU A 556 -11.07 23.66 -1.28
CA GLU A 556 -12.13 23.23 -0.37
C GLU A 556 -11.69 22.01 0.44
N LEU A 557 -11.87 22.11 1.76
CA LEU A 557 -11.72 21.00 2.69
C LEU A 557 -13.11 20.45 3.00
N ARG A 558 -13.45 19.27 2.47
CA ARG A 558 -14.77 18.66 2.60
C ARG A 558 -14.67 17.38 3.42
N LEU A 559 -15.36 17.32 4.56
CA LEU A 559 -15.51 16.07 5.31
C LEU A 559 -16.43 15.13 4.53
N VAL A 560 -15.97 13.92 4.23
CA VAL A 560 -16.73 12.89 3.49
C VAL A 560 -16.56 11.52 4.14
N SER A 561 -17.56 10.66 3.96
CA SER A 561 -17.52 9.24 4.37
C SER A 561 -17.10 8.32 3.21
N TRP A 562 -16.63 7.11 3.52
CA TRP A 562 -16.29 6.07 2.54
C TRP A 562 -16.62 4.66 2.99
#